data_AF-A0A3G2R667-F1
#
_entry.id   AF-A0A3G2R667-F1
#
_cell.length_a   1.000
_cell.length_b   1.000
_cell.length_c   1.000
_cell.angle_alpha   90.00
_cell.angle_beta   90.00
_cell.angle_gamma   90.00
#
_symmetry.space_group_name_H-M   'P 1'
#
loop_
_entity.id
_entity.type
_entity.pdbx_description
1 polymer ?
#
loop_
_entity_poly.entity_id
_entity_poly.type
_entity_poly.pdbx_seq_one_letter_code
_entity_poly.pdbx_strand_id
1 'polypeptide(L)'
;MKGLGSLKRPWSIILIMGVQALVTILLSTIDESELMERIAGGLCILLFGAGCMIVYNQMYKNPNMKWYRLLKAFRIQRHDFHNHLQIIYTMIQLKKYDRVLNYINNIKKNDEALSRIYTLKDPELICSLLEVVNLLRQYEIDVLVEITDDFGARRMVTANLTQMAERFIPKLNGVEGQKQVKIILNKSRIELCSESLHEKIISCSKSIPVTGSYI
;
A
#
# COMPACT_ATOMS: atom_id res chain seq x y z
N MET A 1 -6.39 -36.75 11.94
CA MET A 1 -6.24 -35.56 12.82
C MET A 1 -6.25 -34.31 11.94
N LYS A 2 -7.43 -33.74 11.70
CA LYS A 2 -7.62 -32.43 11.05
C LYS A 2 -8.01 -31.46 12.16
N GLY A 3 -7.17 -30.49 12.48
CA GLY A 3 -7.49 -29.50 13.52
C GLY A 3 -6.39 -28.44 13.61
N LEU A 4 -6.81 -27.18 13.75
CA LEU A 4 -5.98 -25.96 13.88
C LEU A 4 -5.40 -25.34 12.59
N GLY A 5 -6.05 -25.53 11.44
CA GLY A 5 -5.73 -24.79 10.20
C GLY A 5 -6.52 -23.48 9.98
N SER A 6 -7.62 -23.23 10.72
CA SER A 6 -8.63 -22.24 10.32
C SER A 6 -8.56 -20.88 11.03
N LEU A 7 -7.70 -20.68 12.03
CA LEU A 7 -7.54 -19.38 12.69
C LEU A 7 -6.57 -18.48 11.89
N LYS A 8 -7.01 -18.03 10.72
CA LYS A 8 -6.32 -17.01 9.90
C LYS A 8 -7.15 -15.75 9.68
N ARG A 9 -8.27 -15.59 10.37
CA ARG A 9 -9.21 -14.48 10.16
C ARG A 9 -9.15 -13.51 11.35
N PRO A 10 -9.12 -12.18 11.16
CA PRO A 10 -9.12 -11.20 12.25
C PRO A 10 -10.31 -11.39 13.22
N TRP A 11 -11.40 -11.98 12.73
CA TRP A 11 -12.55 -12.43 13.51
C TRP A 11 -12.20 -13.39 14.65
N SER A 12 -11.17 -14.24 14.51
CA SER A 12 -10.78 -15.14 15.59
C SER A 12 -10.13 -14.40 16.76
N ILE A 13 -9.45 -13.28 16.51
CA ILE A 13 -8.86 -12.44 17.57
C ILE A 13 -9.97 -11.76 18.36
N ILE A 14 -10.95 -11.18 17.66
CA ILE A 14 -12.13 -10.55 18.28
C ILE A 14 -12.93 -11.57 19.08
N LEU A 15 -13.08 -12.78 18.55
CA LEU A 15 -13.77 -13.88 19.23
C LEU A 15 -13.02 -14.36 20.47
N ILE A 16 -11.68 -14.47 20.42
CA ILE A 16 -10.87 -14.82 21.60
C ILE A 16 -10.97 -13.74 22.69
N MET A 17 -10.81 -12.46 22.33
CA MET A 17 -10.93 -11.36 23.31
C MET A 17 -12.34 -11.24 23.88
N GLY A 18 -13.37 -11.45 23.05
CA GLY A 18 -14.76 -11.46 23.48
C GLY A 18 -15.07 -12.60 24.46
N VAL A 19 -14.58 -13.81 24.17
CA VAL A 19 -14.73 -14.96 25.09
C VAL A 19 -13.96 -14.73 26.40
N GLN A 20 -12.77 -14.12 26.35
CA GLN A 20 -12.02 -13.77 27.57
C GLN A 20 -12.77 -12.77 28.45
N ALA A 21 -13.29 -11.68 27.88
CA ALA A 21 -14.06 -10.69 28.63
C ALA A 21 -15.31 -11.33 29.28
N LEU A 22 -15.99 -12.22 28.56
CA LEU A 22 -17.19 -12.89 29.03
C LEU A 22 -16.88 -13.88 30.17
N VAL A 23 -15.77 -14.62 30.08
CA VAL A 23 -15.30 -15.52 31.14
C VAL A 23 -14.86 -14.74 32.39
N THR A 24 -14.17 -13.61 32.24
CA THR A 24 -13.78 -12.77 33.39
C THR A 24 -15.00 -12.19 34.11
N ILE A 25 -16.01 -11.73 33.35
CA ILE A 25 -17.26 -11.22 33.93
C ILE A 25 -17.99 -12.35 34.67
N LEU A 26 -18.15 -13.54 34.07
CA LEU A 26 -18.80 -14.68 34.75
C LEU A 26 -18.05 -15.13 36.01
N LEU A 27 -16.72 -15.19 35.97
CA LEU A 27 -15.93 -15.60 37.14
C LEU A 27 -15.97 -14.56 38.27
N SER A 28 -16.09 -13.26 37.96
CA SER A 28 -16.27 -12.21 38.97
C SER A 28 -17.63 -12.25 39.68
N THR A 29 -18.61 -12.98 39.15
CA THR A 29 -19.94 -13.14 39.77
C THR A 29 -20.07 -14.38 40.65
N ILE A 30 -19.07 -15.26 40.63
CA ILE A 30 -19.04 -16.48 41.46
C ILE A 30 -18.20 -16.15 42.69
N ASP A 31 -18.89 -15.78 43.76
CA ASP A 31 -18.30 -15.61 45.09
C ASP A 31 -17.98 -16.98 45.71
N GLU A 32 -16.97 -16.98 46.59
CA GLU A 32 -16.47 -18.10 47.41
C GLU A 32 -15.42 -19.05 46.79
N SER A 33 -14.19 -18.56 46.63
CA SER A 33 -12.97 -19.15 47.24
C SER A 33 -11.70 -18.51 46.68
N GLU A 34 -10.78 -18.11 47.56
CA GLU A 34 -9.51 -17.45 47.23
C GLU A 34 -8.62 -18.30 46.27
N LEU A 35 -8.79 -19.63 46.30
CA LEU A 35 -8.10 -20.55 45.39
C LEU A 35 -8.65 -20.49 43.95
N MET A 36 -9.97 -20.38 43.79
CA MET A 36 -10.62 -20.32 42.48
C MET A 36 -10.33 -18.99 41.78
N GLU A 37 -10.26 -17.89 42.53
CA GLU A 37 -9.87 -16.57 42.02
C GLU A 37 -8.42 -16.58 41.48
N ARG A 38 -7.50 -17.24 42.20
CA ARG A 38 -6.09 -17.36 41.78
C ARG A 38 -5.92 -18.24 40.54
N ILE A 39 -6.67 -19.34 40.43
CA ILE A 39 -6.67 -20.22 39.24
C ILE A 39 -7.27 -19.48 38.04
N ALA A 40 -8.39 -18.77 38.24
CA ALA A 40 -9.04 -17.94 37.22
C ALA A 40 -8.10 -16.84 36.68
N GLY A 41 -7.42 -16.11 37.57
CA GLY A 41 -6.45 -15.09 37.20
C GLY A 41 -5.27 -15.66 36.41
N GLY A 42 -4.72 -16.81 36.85
CA GLY A 42 -3.66 -17.52 36.15
C GLY A 42 -4.06 -17.95 34.73
N LEU A 43 -5.28 -18.48 34.57
CA LEU A 43 -5.81 -18.88 33.26
C LEU A 43 -6.00 -17.66 32.33
N CYS A 44 -6.49 -16.54 32.87
CA CYS A 44 -6.65 -15.30 32.10
C CYS A 44 -5.32 -14.76 31.57
N ILE A 45 -4.27 -14.78 32.40
CA ILE A 45 -2.92 -14.35 32.00
C ILE A 45 -2.34 -15.27 30.93
N LEU A 46 -2.50 -16.59 31.07
CA LEU A 46 -2.03 -17.55 30.06
C LEU A 46 -2.76 -17.38 28.72
N LEU A 47 -4.08 -17.20 28.75
CA LEU A 47 -4.88 -16.96 27.55
C LEU A 47 -4.54 -15.62 26.89
N PHE A 48 -4.28 -14.57 27.68
CA PHE A 48 -3.83 -13.29 27.18
C PHE A 48 -2.44 -13.40 26.54
N GLY A 49 -1.50 -14.11 27.18
CA GLY A 49 -0.18 -14.40 26.63
C GLY A 49 -0.26 -15.17 25.31
N ALA A 50 -1.11 -16.20 25.24
CA ALA A 50 -1.35 -16.95 24.00
C ALA A 50 -2.00 -16.08 22.91
N GLY A 51 -2.95 -15.21 23.27
CA GLY A 51 -3.55 -14.23 22.36
C GLY A 51 -2.52 -13.26 21.80
N CYS A 52 -1.69 -12.66 22.66
CA CYS A 52 -0.56 -11.81 22.27
C CYS A 52 0.44 -12.55 21.37
N MET A 53 0.75 -13.81 21.68
CA MET A 53 1.65 -14.64 20.86
C MET A 53 1.05 -14.95 19.49
N ILE A 54 -0.26 -15.22 19.40
CA ILE A 54 -0.97 -15.43 18.12
C ILE A 54 -1.00 -14.13 17.32
N VAL A 55 -1.30 -12.99 17.94
CA VAL A 55 -1.28 -11.67 17.27
C VAL A 55 0.11 -11.33 16.78
N TYR A 56 1.14 -11.51 17.62
CA TYR A 56 2.54 -11.32 17.25
C TYR A 56 2.92 -12.22 16.07
N ASN A 57 2.59 -13.51 16.15
CA ASN A 57 2.87 -14.46 15.07
C ASN A 57 2.06 -14.14 13.80
N GLN A 58 0.81 -13.72 13.88
CA GLN A 58 -0.02 -13.44 12.71
C GLN A 58 0.33 -12.10 12.04
N MET A 59 0.66 -11.07 12.82
CA MET A 59 1.10 -9.76 12.32
C MET A 59 2.54 -9.82 11.77
N TYR A 60 3.44 -10.57 12.43
CA TYR A 60 4.86 -10.61 12.06
C TYR A 60 5.19 -11.71 11.03
N LYS A 61 4.44 -12.84 11.00
CA LYS A 61 4.67 -13.98 10.10
C LYS A 61 3.86 -13.91 8.79
N ASN A 62 3.19 -12.79 8.49
CA ASN A 62 2.66 -12.52 7.16
C ASN A 62 3.42 -11.36 6.47
N PRO A 63 4.73 -11.54 6.16
CA PRO A 63 5.59 -10.49 5.61
C PRO A 63 5.35 -10.23 4.10
N ASN A 64 4.33 -10.84 3.50
CA ASN A 64 4.15 -10.81 2.04
C ASN A 64 3.75 -9.42 1.50
N MET A 65 3.38 -8.47 2.36
CA MET A 65 3.29 -7.07 1.99
C MET A 65 4.30 -6.30 2.82
N LYS A 66 5.24 -5.67 2.14
CA LYS A 66 6.27 -4.82 2.76
C LYS A 66 5.60 -3.51 3.21
N TRP A 67 4.82 -3.56 4.29
CA TRP A 67 4.08 -2.41 4.83
C TRP A 67 4.94 -1.14 4.98
N TYR A 68 6.23 -1.30 5.29
CA TYR A 68 7.18 -0.20 5.34
C TYR A 68 7.30 0.57 4.00
N ARG A 69 7.21 -0.11 2.84
CA ARG A 69 7.25 0.49 1.50
C ARG A 69 6.02 1.34 1.26
N LEU A 70 4.85 0.80 1.57
CA LEU A 70 3.58 1.52 1.43
C LEU A 70 3.56 2.75 2.34
N LEU A 71 3.96 2.60 3.60
CA LEU A 71 4.07 3.71 4.55
C LEU A 71 5.07 4.77 4.08
N LYS A 72 6.20 4.36 3.48
CA LYS A 72 7.18 5.28 2.89
C LYS A 72 6.57 6.05 1.71
N ALA A 73 5.90 5.38 0.78
CA ALA A 73 5.22 6.02 -0.35
C ALA A 73 4.15 7.02 0.13
N PHE A 74 3.34 6.63 1.12
CA PHE A 74 2.36 7.52 1.74
C PHE A 74 2.99 8.74 2.42
N ARG A 75 4.14 8.57 3.07
CA ARG A 75 4.85 9.68 3.73
C ARG A 75 5.31 10.74 2.72
N ILE A 76 5.81 10.31 1.56
CA ILE A 76 6.23 11.20 0.47
C ILE A 76 5.00 11.94 -0.08
N GLN A 77 3.92 11.23 -0.40
CA GLN A 77 2.71 11.86 -0.90
C GLN A 77 2.12 12.88 0.09
N ARG A 78 2.13 12.56 1.40
CA ARG A 78 1.67 13.48 2.44
C ARG A 78 2.51 14.75 2.49
N HIS A 79 3.83 14.61 2.34
CA HIS A 79 4.73 15.77 2.28
C HIS A 79 4.39 16.67 1.10
N ASP A 80 4.20 16.10 -0.09
CA ASP A 80 3.89 16.87 -1.30
C ASP A 80 2.53 17.56 -1.20
N PHE A 81 1.52 16.86 -0.66
CA PHE A 81 0.21 17.44 -0.38
C PHE A 81 0.30 18.62 0.59
N HIS A 82 1.09 18.48 1.67
CA HIS A 82 1.28 19.57 2.62
C HIS A 82 1.97 20.78 1.97
N ASN A 83 2.94 20.54 1.09
CA ASN A 83 3.61 21.60 0.32
C ASN A 83 2.61 22.34 -0.59
N HIS A 84 1.75 21.61 -1.33
CA HIS A 84 0.70 22.22 -2.14
C HIS A 84 -0.24 23.10 -1.32
N LEU A 85 -0.67 22.64 -0.14
CA LEU A 85 -1.48 23.44 0.78
C LEU A 85 -0.77 24.69 1.26
N GLN A 86 0.52 24.59 1.61
CA GLN A 86 1.32 25.73 2.04
C GLN A 86 1.46 26.79 0.94
N ILE A 87 1.70 26.36 -0.30
CA ILE A 87 1.80 27.25 -1.46
C ILE A 87 0.45 27.95 -1.73
N ILE A 88 -0.66 27.21 -1.71
CA ILE A 88 -2.01 27.76 -1.86
C ILE A 88 -2.30 28.77 -0.75
N TYR A 89 -2.05 28.39 0.50
CA TYR A 89 -2.27 29.25 1.67
C TYR A 89 -1.48 30.55 1.56
N THR A 90 -0.21 30.47 1.19
CA THR A 90 0.65 31.66 0.99
C THR A 90 0.12 32.56 -0.13
N MET A 91 -0.32 31.99 -1.26
CA MET A 91 -0.90 32.78 -2.35
C MET A 91 -2.20 33.47 -1.94
N ILE A 92 -3.04 32.81 -1.14
CA ILE A 92 -4.26 33.39 -0.58
C ILE A 92 -3.91 34.57 0.35
N GLN A 93 -2.92 34.41 1.24
CA GLN A 93 -2.45 35.48 2.13
C GLN A 93 -1.92 36.69 1.34
N LEU A 94 -1.23 36.44 0.23
CA LEU A 94 -0.73 37.47 -0.67
C LEU A 94 -1.80 38.04 -1.62
N LYS A 95 -3.07 37.65 -1.46
CA LYS A 95 -4.22 38.07 -2.29
C LYS A 95 -4.07 37.76 -3.79
N LYS A 96 -3.30 36.73 -4.15
CA LYS A 96 -3.05 36.29 -5.54
C LYS A 96 -4.06 35.24 -6.00
N TYR A 97 -5.36 35.56 -5.90
CA TYR A 97 -6.44 34.58 -6.10
C TYR A 97 -6.50 34.00 -7.52
N ASP A 98 -6.17 34.81 -8.52
CA ASP A 98 -6.03 34.42 -9.93
C ASP A 98 -5.00 33.29 -10.10
N ARG A 99 -3.88 33.38 -9.39
CA ARG A 99 -2.80 32.38 -9.44
C ARG A 99 -3.14 31.12 -8.68
N VAL A 100 -3.95 31.21 -7.61
CA VAL A 100 -4.41 30.04 -6.84
C VAL A 100 -5.19 29.09 -7.74
N LEU A 101 -6.14 29.61 -8.52
CA LEU A 101 -6.97 28.78 -9.39
C LEU A 101 -6.13 28.07 -10.47
N ASN A 102 -5.19 28.80 -11.09
CA ASN A 102 -4.25 28.22 -12.05
C ASN A 102 -3.37 27.14 -11.42
N TYR A 103 -2.87 27.38 -10.21
CA TYR A 103 -2.05 26.41 -9.49
C TYR A 103 -2.82 25.12 -9.14
N ILE A 104 -4.06 25.24 -8.64
CA ILE A 104 -4.93 24.09 -8.35
C ILE A 104 -5.20 23.27 -9.63
N ASN A 105 -5.49 23.95 -10.75
CA ASN A 105 -5.69 23.28 -12.03
C ASN A 105 -4.43 22.54 -12.50
N ASN A 106 -3.24 23.11 -12.26
CA ASN A 106 -1.97 22.46 -12.58
C ASN A 106 -1.73 21.21 -11.69
N ILE A 107 -2.01 21.29 -10.38
CA ILE A 107 -1.95 20.11 -9.49
C ILE A 107 -2.87 19.01 -10.00
N LYS A 108 -4.12 19.35 -10.33
CA LYS A 108 -5.11 18.39 -10.82
C LYS A 108 -4.63 17.66 -12.09
N LYS A 109 -3.99 18.37 -13.01
CA LYS A 109 -3.42 17.79 -14.23
C LYS A 109 -2.22 16.90 -13.91
N ASN A 110 -1.31 17.35 -13.05
CA ASN A 110 -0.07 16.65 -12.74
C ASN A 110 -0.31 15.37 -11.91
N ASP A 111 -1.41 15.31 -11.15
CA ASP A 111 -1.78 14.14 -10.34
C ASP A 111 -2.76 13.18 -11.02
N GLU A 112 -2.99 13.31 -12.32
CA GLU A 112 -3.79 12.36 -13.09
C GLU A 112 -3.19 10.94 -13.04
N ALA A 113 -1.86 10.83 -13.07
CA ALA A 113 -1.14 9.56 -12.91
C ALA A 113 -1.44 8.87 -11.56
N LEU A 114 -1.41 9.64 -10.47
CA LEU A 114 -1.73 9.12 -9.13
C LEU A 114 -3.21 8.72 -9.05
N SER A 115 -4.10 9.53 -9.61
CA SER A 115 -5.54 9.25 -9.64
C SER A 115 -5.84 7.92 -10.32
N ARG A 116 -5.16 7.63 -11.44
CA ARG A 116 -5.26 6.33 -12.13
C ARG A 116 -4.67 5.19 -11.30
N ILE A 117 -3.51 5.37 -10.68
CA ILE A 117 -2.92 4.32 -9.81
C ILE A 117 -3.88 3.94 -8.67
N TYR A 118 -4.61 4.90 -8.09
CA TYR A 118 -5.57 4.64 -7.01
C TYR A 118 -6.84 3.89 -7.44
N THR A 119 -7.11 3.72 -8.74
CA THR A 119 -8.24 2.88 -9.19
C THR A 119 -7.91 1.39 -9.16
N LEU A 120 -6.64 1.03 -9.01
CA LEU A 120 -6.18 -0.36 -8.92
C LEU A 120 -6.58 -0.99 -7.59
N LYS A 121 -6.66 -2.33 -7.56
CA LYS A 121 -7.05 -3.09 -6.36
C LYS A 121 -5.89 -3.82 -5.68
N ASP A 122 -4.78 -4.05 -6.38
CA ASP A 122 -3.62 -4.79 -5.85
C ASP A 122 -2.67 -3.83 -5.09
N PRO A 123 -2.59 -3.92 -3.75
CA PRO A 123 -1.77 -3.01 -2.95
C PRO A 123 -0.28 -3.07 -3.25
N GLU A 124 0.25 -4.24 -3.64
CA GLU A 124 1.68 -4.40 -3.95
C GLU A 124 2.03 -3.70 -5.27
N LEU A 125 1.13 -3.77 -6.25
CA LEU A 125 1.25 -3.05 -7.51
C LEU A 125 1.12 -1.54 -7.28
N ILE A 126 0.10 -1.10 -6.53
CA ILE A 126 -0.06 0.32 -6.17
C ILE A 126 1.23 0.83 -5.52
N CYS A 127 1.75 0.12 -4.52
CA CYS A 127 2.98 0.50 -3.84
C CYS A 127 4.17 0.61 -4.81
N SER A 128 4.32 -0.33 -5.74
CA SER A 128 5.42 -0.34 -6.69
C SER A 128 5.32 0.77 -7.73
N LEU A 129 4.11 1.08 -8.20
CA LEU A 129 3.87 2.21 -9.11
C LEU A 129 4.11 3.55 -8.41
N LEU A 130 3.66 3.70 -7.17
CA LEU A 130 3.91 4.92 -6.38
C LEU A 130 5.42 5.13 -6.16
N GLU A 131 6.18 4.07 -5.88
CA GLU A 131 7.64 4.17 -5.79
C GLU A 131 8.29 4.63 -7.10
N VAL A 132 7.86 4.09 -8.25
CA VAL A 132 8.35 4.50 -9.57
C VAL A 132 8.01 5.96 -9.87
N VAL A 133 6.75 6.37 -9.62
CA VAL A 133 6.31 7.76 -9.83
C VAL A 133 7.14 8.71 -8.97
N ASN A 134 7.29 8.40 -7.68
CA ASN A 134 8.07 9.23 -6.76
C ASN A 134 9.55 9.30 -7.17
N LEU A 135 10.14 8.18 -7.61
CA LEU A 135 11.51 8.14 -8.10
C LEU A 135 11.69 9.04 -9.32
N LEU A 136 10.85 8.91 -10.35
CA LEU A 136 10.97 9.69 -11.58
C LEU A 136 10.73 11.18 -11.34
N ARG A 137 9.75 11.53 -10.49
CA ARG A 137 9.46 12.93 -10.12
C ARG A 137 10.64 13.60 -9.39
N GLN A 138 11.45 12.86 -8.61
CA GLN A 138 12.66 13.41 -7.98
C GLN A 138 13.70 13.89 -9.00
N TYR A 139 13.67 13.38 -10.22
CA TYR A 139 14.54 13.79 -11.33
C TYR A 139 13.83 14.72 -12.33
N GLU A 140 12.70 15.32 -11.93
CA GLU A 140 11.90 16.23 -12.77
C GLU A 140 11.43 15.56 -14.07
N ILE A 141 11.14 14.25 -14.01
CA ILE A 141 10.61 13.48 -15.13
C ILE A 141 9.08 13.35 -14.95
N ASP A 142 8.33 13.82 -15.94
CA ASP A 142 6.88 13.70 -15.97
C ASP A 142 6.46 12.24 -16.17
N VAL A 143 5.41 11.83 -15.44
CA VAL A 143 4.90 10.46 -15.50
C VAL A 143 3.45 10.46 -15.95
N LEU A 144 3.17 9.71 -17.01
CA LEU A 144 1.81 9.39 -17.46
C LEU A 144 1.50 7.94 -17.16
N VAL A 145 0.29 7.66 -16.70
CA VAL A 145 -0.17 6.29 -16.43
C VAL A 145 -1.39 6.01 -17.30
N GLU A 146 -1.39 4.89 -18.02
CA GLU A 146 -2.56 4.40 -18.77
C GLU A 146 -2.93 3.01 -18.27
N ILE A 147 -4.19 2.85 -17.86
CA ILE A 147 -4.75 1.58 -17.41
C ILE A 147 -5.78 1.17 -18.45
N THR A 148 -5.59 0.00 -19.05
CA THR A 148 -6.59 -0.59 -19.95
C THR A 148 -7.56 -1.42 -19.12
N ASP A 149 -8.87 -1.32 -19.39
CA ASP A 149 -9.98 -1.87 -18.59
C ASP A 149 -9.94 -3.39 -18.33
N ASP A 150 -9.01 -4.13 -18.96
CA ASP A 150 -8.81 -5.58 -18.80
C ASP A 150 -7.66 -5.95 -17.83
N PHE A 151 -7.17 -5.00 -17.02
CA PHE A 151 -6.10 -5.26 -16.06
C PHE A 151 -6.65 -5.94 -14.78
N GLY A 152 -6.92 -7.25 -14.89
CA GLY A 152 -7.56 -8.05 -13.84
C GLY A 152 -6.60 -8.74 -12.86
N ALA A 153 -6.58 -8.24 -11.62
CA ALA A 153 -6.48 -8.93 -10.30
C ALA A 153 -5.53 -10.14 -10.09
N ARG A 154 -4.58 -10.43 -10.99
CA ARG A 154 -3.51 -11.39 -10.69
C ARG A 154 -2.44 -10.67 -9.90
N ARG A 155 -2.15 -11.18 -8.70
CA ARG A 155 -1.07 -10.73 -7.83
C ARG A 155 0.22 -10.69 -8.64
N MET A 156 0.63 -9.49 -9.07
CA MET A 156 1.82 -9.32 -9.89
C MET A 156 3.03 -9.19 -8.97
N VAL A 157 4.05 -10.02 -9.20
CA VAL A 157 5.35 -9.82 -8.57
C VAL A 157 6.03 -8.68 -9.33
N THR A 158 5.95 -7.48 -8.77
CA THR A 158 6.46 -6.21 -9.33
C THR A 158 7.94 -5.95 -9.03
N ALA A 159 8.69 -6.98 -8.64
CA ALA A 159 10.02 -6.87 -8.04
C ALA A 159 11.06 -6.05 -8.85
N ASN A 160 10.83 -5.79 -10.15
CA ASN A 160 11.78 -5.08 -11.02
C ASN A 160 11.29 -3.72 -11.56
N LEU A 161 10.11 -3.21 -11.19
CA LEU A 161 9.59 -1.96 -11.76
C LEU A 161 10.49 -0.76 -11.47
N THR A 162 10.97 -0.63 -10.23
CA THR A 162 11.89 0.45 -9.83
C THR A 162 13.20 0.38 -10.60
N GLN A 163 13.78 -0.82 -10.73
CA GLN A 163 15.01 -1.03 -11.51
C GLN A 163 14.82 -0.69 -13.00
N MET A 164 13.65 -0.97 -13.58
CA MET A 164 13.35 -0.58 -14.95
C MET A 164 13.29 0.94 -15.09
N ALA A 165 12.65 1.63 -14.15
CA ALA A 165 12.57 3.09 -14.14
C ALA A 165 13.97 3.74 -13.99
N GLU A 166 14.83 3.17 -13.15
CA GLU A 166 16.21 3.66 -12.95
C GLU A 166 17.04 3.69 -14.24
N ARG A 167 16.79 2.77 -15.19
CA ARG A 167 17.49 2.75 -16.48
C ARG A 167 17.19 3.96 -17.36
N PHE A 168 16.02 4.59 -17.16
CA PHE A 168 15.64 5.78 -17.92
C PHE A 168 16.29 7.04 -17.36
N ILE A 169 16.59 7.11 -16.05
CA ILE A 169 17.11 8.29 -15.37
C ILE A 169 18.39 8.85 -16.02
N PRO A 170 19.49 8.08 -16.18
CA PRO A 170 20.73 8.62 -16.76
C PRO A 170 20.56 9.05 -18.22
N LYS A 171 19.69 8.35 -18.96
CA LYS A 171 19.43 8.64 -20.38
C LYS A 171 18.62 9.92 -20.55
N LEU A 172 17.57 10.11 -19.74
CA LEU A 172 16.72 11.30 -19.77
C LEU A 172 17.40 12.53 -19.19
N ASN A 173 18.34 12.37 -18.27
CA ASN A 173 19.12 13.49 -17.75
C ASN A 173 19.96 14.18 -18.83
N GLY A 174 20.36 13.47 -19.89
CA GLY A 174 21.10 14.03 -21.04
C GLY A 174 20.23 14.60 -22.15
N VAL A 175 18.90 14.57 -22.04
CA VAL A 175 17.98 15.09 -23.07
C VAL A 175 17.60 16.54 -22.76
N GLU A 176 17.84 17.44 -23.72
CA GLU A 176 17.26 18.79 -23.72
C GLU A 176 15.82 18.73 -24.20
N GLY A 177 14.85 18.96 -23.32
CA GLY A 177 13.43 18.98 -23.65
C GLY A 177 12.54 18.32 -22.59
N GLN A 178 11.32 17.96 -23.00
CA GLN A 178 10.31 17.38 -22.11
C GLN A 178 10.67 15.93 -21.77
N LYS A 179 11.04 15.70 -20.51
CA LYS A 179 11.39 14.38 -19.99
C LYS A 179 10.12 13.69 -19.53
N GLN A 180 9.64 12.72 -20.30
CA GLN A 180 8.42 12.00 -19.96
C GLN A 180 8.59 10.48 -20.04
N VAL A 181 8.02 9.79 -19.06
CA VAL A 181 7.88 8.34 -19.04
C VAL A 181 6.40 7.98 -18.92
N LYS A 182 5.95 7.12 -19.83
CA LYS A 182 4.59 6.60 -19.89
C LYS A 182 4.57 5.16 -19.37
N ILE A 183 3.75 4.90 -18.36
CA ILE A 183 3.52 3.58 -17.78
C ILE A 183 2.18 3.05 -18.29
N ILE A 184 2.22 1.94 -19.04
CA ILE A 184 1.02 1.31 -19.61
C ILE A 184 0.78 -0.02 -18.91
N LEU A 185 -0.40 -0.17 -18.32
CA LEU A 185 -0.88 -1.39 -17.70
C LEU A 185 -1.89 -2.06 -18.63
N ASN A 186 -1.50 -3.20 -19.21
CA ASN A 186 -2.32 -3.95 -20.17
C ASN A 186 -2.34 -5.44 -19.80
N LYS A 187 -3.53 -5.96 -19.46
CA LYS A 187 -3.80 -7.36 -19.08
C LYS A 187 -2.90 -7.90 -17.96
N SER A 188 -1.69 -8.34 -18.30
CA SER A 188 -0.69 -8.93 -17.39
C SER A 188 0.72 -8.39 -17.60
N ARG A 189 0.83 -7.29 -18.36
CA ARG A 189 2.09 -6.65 -18.74
C ARG A 189 2.09 -5.20 -18.25
N ILE A 190 3.26 -4.77 -17.81
CA ILE A 190 3.54 -3.37 -17.50
C ILE A 190 4.62 -2.91 -18.47
N GLU A 191 4.32 -1.87 -19.23
CA GLU A 191 5.23 -1.29 -20.21
C GLU A 191 5.66 0.09 -19.72
N LEU A 192 6.96 0.35 -19.75
CA LEU A 192 7.51 1.68 -19.54
C LEU A 192 8.05 2.17 -20.88
N CYS A 193 7.51 3.28 -21.36
CA CYS A 193 7.87 3.88 -22.64
C CYS A 193 8.35 5.30 -22.39
N SER A 194 9.35 5.75 -23.15
CA SER A 194 9.72 7.17 -23.20
C SER A 194 9.79 7.61 -24.65
N GLU A 195 8.91 8.54 -25.02
CA GLU A 195 8.86 9.09 -26.39
C GLU A 195 10.14 9.84 -26.74
N SER A 196 10.70 10.59 -25.78
CA SER A 196 11.97 11.31 -25.94
C SER A 196 13.17 10.41 -26.21
N LEU A 197 13.10 9.14 -25.82
CA LEU A 197 14.19 8.17 -26.04
C LEU A 197 13.89 7.16 -27.16
N HIS A 198 12.67 7.18 -27.73
CA HIS A 198 12.17 6.11 -28.61
C HIS A 198 12.40 4.69 -28.03
N GLU A 199 12.46 4.58 -26.70
CA GLU A 199 12.74 3.34 -25.99
C GLU A 199 11.48 2.83 -25.28
N LYS A 200 11.27 1.52 -25.42
CA LYS A 200 10.18 0.78 -24.79
C LYS A 200 10.73 -0.42 -24.04
N ILE A 201 10.50 -0.47 -22.73
CA ILE A 201 10.86 -1.61 -21.87
C ILE A 201 9.56 -2.30 -21.43
N ILE A 202 9.42 -3.58 -21.79
CA ILE A 202 8.23 -4.39 -21.48
C ILE A 202 8.56 -5.33 -20.32
N SER A 203 7.75 -5.29 -19.27
CA SER A 203 7.76 -6.29 -18.20
C SER A 203 6.54 -7.20 -18.31
N CYS A 204 6.79 -8.49 -18.51
CA CYS A 204 5.77 -9.53 -18.42
C CYS A 204 5.79 -10.11 -17.02
N SER A 205 4.70 -10.03 -16.26
CA SER A 205 4.60 -10.83 -15.04
C SER A 205 4.23 -12.26 -15.40
N LYS A 206 4.90 -13.23 -14.76
CA LYS A 206 4.34 -14.59 -14.66
C LYS A 206 3.14 -14.49 -13.72
N SER A 207 1.94 -14.73 -14.25
CA SER A 207 0.80 -14.99 -13.39
C SER A 207 1.09 -16.21 -12.53
N ILE A 208 1.15 -16.07 -11.22
CA ILE A 208 1.12 -17.22 -10.33
C ILE A 208 -0.31 -17.79 -10.47
N PRO A 209 -0.50 -19.02 -10.95
CA PRO A 209 -1.83 -19.62 -10.94
C PRO A 209 -2.29 -19.67 -9.49
N VAL A 210 -3.52 -19.22 -9.24
CA VAL A 210 -4.17 -19.38 -7.95
C VAL A 210 -4.43 -20.87 -7.77
N THR A 211 -3.44 -21.62 -7.27
CA THR A 211 -3.65 -22.95 -6.72
C THR A 211 -4.36 -22.77 -5.38
N GLY A 212 -5.69 -22.91 -5.42
CA GLY A 212 -6.51 -22.95 -4.21
C GLY A 212 -7.86 -22.28 -4.42
N SER A 213 -8.78 -23.06 -4.98
CA SER A 213 -10.22 -22.85 -4.93
C SER A 213 -10.69 -22.37 -3.55
N TYR A 214 -11.31 -21.19 -3.52
CA TYR A 214 -12.19 -20.82 -2.43
C TYR A 214 -13.57 -21.46 -2.67
N ILE A 215 -13.80 -22.61 -2.03
CA ILE A 215 -15.10 -23.08 -1.57
C ILE A 215 -14.95 -23.33 -0.08
#